data_AF-A0A838K4H7-F1
#
_entry.id   AF-A0A838K4H7-F1
#
_cell.length_a   1.000
_cell.length_b   1.000
_cell.length_c   1.000
_cell.angle_alpha   90.00
_cell.angle_beta   90.00
_cell.angle_gamma   90.00
#
_symmetry.space_group_name_H-M   'P 1'
#
loop_
_entity.id
_entity.type
_entity.pdbx_description
1 polymer ?
#
loop_
_entity_poly.entity_id
_entity_poly.type
_entity_poly.pdbx_seq_one_letter_code
_entity_poly.pdbx_strand_id
1 'polypeptide(L)'
;ALYDSGRDLVRAVPLPASSETDVSGNLQQGYTHLVPGITDEIIALSGERSGRRYPLDPSEWLSEACDIAGRDLTRDEWARYLPDRPYGPTCGDPS
;
A
#
# COMPACT_ATOMS: atom_id res chain seq x y z
N ALA A 1 -0.69 0.44 21.59
CA ALA A 1 -1.81 0.02 20.72
C ALA A 1 -3.00 0.91 21.03
N LEU A 2 -3.71 1.40 20.01
CA LEU A 2 -4.97 2.14 20.24
C LEU A 2 -6.04 1.12 20.62
N TYR A 3 -6.62 1.27 21.81
CA TYR A 3 -7.51 0.29 22.43
C TYR A 3 -8.95 0.82 22.47
N ASP A 4 -9.93 0.01 22.07
CA ASP A 4 -11.37 0.29 22.24
C ASP A 4 -11.86 -0.31 23.56
N SER A 5 -12.06 0.50 24.58
CA SER A 5 -12.56 0.04 25.88
C SER A 5 -14.02 -0.46 25.84
N GLY A 6 -14.78 -0.19 24.78
CA GLY A 6 -16.16 -0.64 24.64
C GLY A 6 -16.32 -2.03 24.01
N ARG A 7 -15.27 -2.61 23.42
CA ARG A 7 -15.37 -3.84 22.62
C ARG A 7 -14.24 -4.87 22.82
N ASP A 8 -13.27 -4.60 23.69
CA ASP A 8 -12.10 -5.45 23.95
C ASP A 8 -11.39 -5.93 22.67
N LEU A 9 -11.30 -5.04 21.67
CA LEU A 9 -10.66 -5.28 20.38
C LEU A 9 -9.44 -4.36 20.22
N VAL A 10 -8.31 -4.95 19.82
CA VAL A 10 -7.13 -4.20 19.39
C VAL A 10 -7.49 -3.46 18.10
N ARG A 11 -7.59 -2.13 18.15
CA ARG A 11 -8.02 -1.31 17.01
C ARG A 11 -6.90 -1.14 15.97
N ALA A 12 -5.65 -1.30 16.38
CA ALA A 12 -4.49 -1.13 15.53
C ALA A 12 -3.31 -2.02 15.95
N VAL A 13 -2.71 -2.72 14.99
CA VAL A 13 -1.51 -3.53 15.21
C VAL A 13 -0.26 -2.68 14.88
N PRO A 14 0.66 -2.46 15.84
CA PRO A 14 1.94 -1.84 15.52
C PRO A 14 2.81 -2.82 14.75
N LEU A 15 3.37 -2.36 13.63
CA LEU A 15 4.37 -3.07 12.85
C LEU A 15 5.69 -2.29 12.85
N PRO A 16 6.84 -2.97 12.95
CA PRO A 16 8.13 -2.32 12.78
C PRO A 16 8.22 -1.72 11.37
N ALA A 17 8.60 -0.46 11.29
CA ALA A 17 8.89 0.25 10.05
C ALA A 17 10.39 0.21 9.72
N SER A 18 10.83 0.96 8.73
CA SER A 18 12.26 1.20 8.52
C SER A 18 12.88 1.87 9.75
N SER A 19 14.09 1.45 10.10
CA SER A 19 14.89 2.12 11.12
C SER A 19 15.40 3.45 10.55
N GLU A 20 15.40 4.50 11.36
CA GLU A 20 15.96 5.81 11.02
C GLU A 20 17.07 6.14 12.02
N THR A 21 18.12 6.82 11.58
CA THR A 21 19.20 7.26 12.47
C THR A 21 18.83 8.62 13.07
N ASP A 22 18.85 8.75 14.40
CA ASP A 22 18.61 10.02 15.07
C ASP A 22 19.80 11.00 14.91
N VAL A 23 19.61 12.24 15.36
CA VAL A 23 20.64 13.30 15.28
C VAL A 23 21.90 12.97 16.09
N SER A 24 21.80 12.02 17.02
CA SER A 24 22.90 11.54 17.87
C SER A 24 23.58 10.28 17.31
N GLY A 25 23.17 9.78 16.15
CA GLY A 25 23.76 8.61 15.50
C GLY A 25 23.18 7.27 15.95
N ASN A 26 22.10 7.23 16.73
CA ASN A 26 21.49 5.98 17.16
C ASN A 26 20.45 5.49 16.14
N LEU A 27 20.46 4.19 15.86
CA LEU A 27 19.38 3.55 15.11
C LEU A 27 18.12 3.52 15.96
N GLN A 28 17.06 4.15 15.47
CA GLN A 28 15.76 4.16 16.10
C GLN A 28 14.77 3.38 15.24
N GLN A 29 14.12 2.39 15.85
CA GLN A 29 13.11 1.59 15.19
C GLN A 29 11.82 2.40 15.06
N GLY A 30 11.45 2.76 13.83
CA GLY A 30 10.14 3.33 13.54
C GLY A 30 9.03 2.30 13.72
N TYR A 31 7.80 2.77 13.95
CA TYR A 31 6.61 1.95 13.96
C TYR A 31 5.52 2.56 13.07
N THR A 32 4.72 1.69 12.45
CA THR A 32 3.50 2.05 11.76
C THR A 32 2.32 1.31 12.40
N HIS A 33 1.18 1.96 12.48
CA HIS A 33 -0.06 1.33 12.93
C HIS A 33 -0.94 1.04 11.73
N LEU A 34 -1.32 -0.22 11.58
CA LEU A 34 -2.33 -0.61 10.59
C LEU A 34 -3.70 -0.64 11.26
N VAL A 35 -4.65 0.06 10.66
CA VAL A 35 -6.04 0.15 11.10
C VAL A 35 -6.93 -0.25 9.93
N PRO A 36 -7.89 -1.17 10.10
CA PRO A 36 -8.93 -1.39 9.10
C PRO A 36 -9.71 -0.10 8.87
N GLY A 37 -9.92 0.26 7.61
CA GLY A 37 -10.82 1.34 7.23
C GLY A 37 -12.29 1.00 7.49
N ILE A 38 -13.15 1.99 7.27
CA ILE A 38 -14.60 1.78 7.27
C ILE A 38 -15.10 1.12 5.98
N THR A 39 -14.30 1.20 4.91
CA THR A 39 -14.43 0.49 3.63
C THR A 39 -13.39 -0.64 3.56
N ASP A 40 -13.30 -1.33 2.42
CA ASP A 40 -12.23 -2.31 2.13
C ASP A 40 -10.87 -1.62 1.89
N GLU A 41 -10.37 -0.93 2.90
CA GLU A 41 -9.06 -0.28 2.88
C GLU A 41 -8.27 -0.55 4.18
N ILE A 42 -6.95 -0.41 4.11
CA ILE A 42 -6.07 -0.33 5.27
C ILE A 42 -5.53 1.09 5.39
N ILE A 43 -5.60 1.64 6.60
CA ILE A 43 -5.02 2.93 6.94
C ILE A 43 -3.70 2.67 7.69
N ALA A 44 -2.60 3.16 7.13
CA ALA A 44 -1.30 3.15 7.77
C ALA A 44 -1.02 4.52 8.43
N LEU A 45 -0.78 4.52 9.73
CA LEU A 45 -0.50 5.72 10.54
C LEU A 45 0.94 5.67 11.05
N SER A 46 1.72 6.72 10.79
CA SER A 46 3.12 6.80 11.22
C SER A 46 3.43 8.19 11.79
N GLY A 47 3.55 8.27 13.12
CA GLY A 47 3.93 9.48 13.84
C GLY A 47 3.17 10.75 13.40
N GLU A 48 3.92 11.83 13.21
CA GLU A 48 3.43 13.16 12.79
C GLU A 48 3.05 13.25 11.29
N ARG A 49 3.17 12.16 10.52
CA ARG A 49 2.90 12.17 9.08
C ARG A 49 1.42 11.87 8.82
N SER A 50 0.90 12.43 7.73
CA SER A 50 -0.45 12.10 7.23
C SER A 50 -0.58 10.59 7.00
N GLY A 51 -1.70 10.03 7.45
CA GLY A 51 -2.02 8.61 7.22
C GLY A 51 -2.12 8.29 5.73
N ARG A 52 -1.67 7.10 5.36
CA ARG A 52 -1.78 6.55 4.00
C ARG A 52 -2.96 5.59 3.93
N ARG A 53 -3.72 5.63 2.85
CA ARG A 53 -4.80 4.68 2.56
C ARG A 53 -4.32 3.69 1.50
N TYR A 54 -4.68 2.43 1.70
CA TYR A 54 -4.38 1.34 0.79
C TYR A 54 -5.68 0.59 0.51
N PRO A 55 -6.29 0.76 -0.67
CA PRO A 55 -7.40 -0.06 -1.10
C PRO A 55 -7.06 -1.55 -1.03
N LEU A 56 -8.05 -2.39 -0.75
CA LEU A 56 -7.90 -3.84 -0.77
C LEU A 56 -8.53 -4.48 -2.01
N ASP A 57 -9.31 -3.73 -2.78
CA ASP A 57 -9.85 -4.18 -4.06
C ASP A 57 -8.75 -4.11 -5.15
N PRO A 58 -8.37 -5.25 -5.76
CA PRO A 58 -7.39 -5.27 -6.85
C PRO A 58 -7.80 -4.42 -8.08
N SER A 59 -9.10 -4.19 -8.29
CA SER A 59 -9.58 -3.36 -9.40
C SER A 59 -9.25 -1.87 -9.22
N GLU A 60 -9.21 -1.37 -7.97
CA GLU A 60 -8.76 -0.01 -7.67
C GLU A 60 -7.26 0.15 -7.97
N TRP A 61 -6.44 -0.83 -7.60
CA TRP A 61 -5.02 -0.85 -7.94
C TRP A 61 -4.77 -0.92 -9.45
N LEU A 62 -5.59 -1.67 -10.19
CA LEU A 62 -5.52 -1.71 -11.64
C LEU A 62 -5.86 -0.34 -12.24
N SER A 63 -6.92 0.32 -11.77
CA SER A 63 -7.29 1.66 -12.21
C SER A 63 -6.17 2.67 -11.99
N GLU A 64 -5.63 2.74 -10.77
CA GLU A 64 -4.50 3.63 -10.41
C GLU A 64 -3.25 3.34 -11.26
N ALA A 65 -2.92 2.06 -11.46
CA ALA A 65 -1.80 1.67 -12.32
C ALA A 65 -2.02 2.10 -13.78
N CYS A 66 -3.26 2.01 -14.26
CA CYS A 66 -3.63 2.45 -15.61
C CYS A 66 -3.62 3.96 -15.76
N ASP A 67 -4.00 4.72 -14.74
CA ASP A 67 -3.89 6.19 -14.74
C ASP A 67 -2.42 6.65 -14.82
N ILE A 68 -1.50 5.91 -14.20
CA ILE A 68 -0.06 6.19 -14.25
C ILE A 68 0.56 5.78 -15.58
N ALA A 69 0.25 4.57 -16.08
CA ALA A 69 0.86 4.01 -17.27
C ALA A 69 0.26 4.56 -18.58
N GLY A 70 -1.05 4.82 -18.59
CA GLY A 70 -1.79 5.40 -19.71
C GLY A 70 -1.89 4.55 -20.97
N ARG A 71 -1.52 3.26 -20.94
CA ARG A 71 -1.56 2.34 -22.09
C ARG A 71 -1.44 0.88 -21.69
N ASP A 72 -1.66 0.00 -22.66
CA ASP A 72 -1.28 -1.40 -22.57
C ASP A 72 0.25 -1.60 -22.49
N LEU A 73 0.66 -2.60 -21.72
CA LEU A 73 2.04 -3.08 -21.76
C LEU A 73 2.37 -3.63 -23.16
N THR A 74 3.52 -3.25 -23.70
CA THR A 74 4.03 -3.86 -24.93
C THR A 74 4.43 -5.31 -24.68
N ARG A 75 4.57 -6.11 -25.75
CA ARG A 75 5.06 -7.50 -25.63
C ARG A 75 6.43 -7.59 -24.96
N ASP A 76 7.32 -6.65 -25.25
CA ASP A 76 8.67 -6.61 -24.68
C ASP A 76 8.65 -6.28 -23.19
N GLU A 77 7.79 -5.35 -22.77
CA GLU A 77 7.59 -5.04 -21.35
C GLU A 77 6.92 -6.18 -20.61
N TRP A 78 5.94 -6.83 -21.24
CA TRP A 78 5.28 -8.01 -20.68
C TRP A 78 6.29 -9.13 -20.45
N ALA A 79 7.14 -9.44 -21.45
CA ALA A 79 8.18 -10.44 -21.30
C ALA A 79 9.22 -10.07 -20.22
N ARG A 80 9.45 -8.78 -20.00
CA ARG A 80 10.39 -8.29 -18.97
C ARG A 80 9.82 -8.37 -17.55
N TYR A 81 8.58 -7.94 -17.35
CA TYR A 81 7.99 -7.79 -16.01
C TYR A 81 7.11 -8.97 -15.60
N LEU A 82 6.55 -9.71 -16.57
CA LEU A 82 5.63 -10.83 -16.37
C LEU A 82 6.02 -12.05 -17.22
N PRO A 83 7.28 -12.55 -17.15
CA PRO A 83 7.78 -13.60 -18.04
C PRO A 83 6.99 -14.92 -17.98
N ASP A 84 6.42 -15.24 -16.82
CA ASP A 84 5.70 -16.51 -16.59
C ASP A 84 4.19 -16.41 -16.87
N ARG A 85 3.73 -15.31 -17.49
CA ARG A 85 2.30 -15.06 -17.75
C ARG A 85 2.04 -14.97 -19.26
N PRO A 86 0.97 -15.59 -19.78
CA PRO A 86 0.58 -15.39 -21.16
C PRO A 86 0.21 -13.91 -21.39
N TYR A 87 0.65 -13.35 -22.52
CA TYR A 87 0.35 -11.96 -22.89
C TYR A 87 -1.16 -11.68 -22.93
N GLY A 88 -1.60 -10.56 -22.35
CA GLY A 88 -2.98 -10.10 -22.38
C GLY A 88 -3.09 -8.57 -22.30
N PRO A 89 -4.28 -8.00 -22.59
CA PRO A 89 -4.53 -6.57 -22.41
C PRO A 89 -4.42 -6.16 -20.93
N THR A 90 -3.98 -4.93 -20.64
CA THR A 90 -3.84 -4.42 -19.27
C THR A 90 -4.80 -3.29 -18.96
N CYS A 91 -4.70 -2.18 -19.67
CA CYS A 91 -5.44 -0.95 -19.40
C CYS A 91 -6.43 -0.60 -20.51
N GLY A 92 -6.22 -1.11 -21.72
CA GLY A 92 -6.93 -0.67 -22.92
C GLY A 92 -6.57 0.76 -23.31
N ASP A 93 -7.14 1.24 -24.43
CA ASP A 93 -7.11 2.66 -24.76
C ASP A 93 -8.15 3.39 -23.91
N PRO A 94 -7.81 4.53 -23.28
CA PRO A 94 -8.81 5.39 -22.64
C PRO A 94 -9.71 5.98 -23.75
N SER A 95 -10.94 5.50 -23.84
CA SER A 95 -11.98 6.03 -24.74
C SER A 95 -12.63 7.29 -24.19
#